data_AF-A0A8K0ECW3-F1
#
_entry.id   AF-A0A8K0ECW3-F1
#
_cell.length_a   1.000
_cell.length_b   1.000
_cell.length_c   1.000
_cell.angle_alpha   90.00
_cell.angle_beta   90.00
_cell.angle_gamma   90.00
#
_symmetry.space_group_name_H-M   'P 1'
#
loop_
_entity.id
_entity.type
_entity.pdbx_description
1 polymer ?
#
loop_
_entity_poly.entity_id
_entity_poly.type
_entity_poly.pdbx_seq_one_letter_code
_entity_poly.pdbx_strand_id
1 'polypeptide(L)'
;MLALGLVLLGLTITHACSHQGQAGYHCMYNTTSGDCVHCARCFFPDNCLTNNSCTAGTAGPTCEICTTGHYRLGSVCLPCPVAPWGAVFLGGVLISVVMATIVHGFTISLAIKAKQLGHFLQFLLLSLKMRSDWPSLIVQSFVFLPSVDLNSHTFIPECFFELPIRQFYLHWTTAVVPVLVVALLAHILDKFMKRKIGRARKEEERKLCWRRRGQVRRCAMTDVVLDHTDNIFLYDQQHTCSEMPFQIIQALSLLYLVLVVILLPLGFLFWILRLRKFNLLKQNLATQGWMYESYRRRFCVLEPVVMMRKVLSVLLTDLYPLQPLAQAGVNLCFSGVCLFVVVLGRPYRPAKWRVCGKVLPLDLHNIFEALATLCVCCLQVFPILKETDLYHEYMGISLVVLISCTLLLWVVMLAGMSNEVQLEEEMDCTEPVVPKPKKKREKFVFWHRNKVGEGVTAVELTARERALTTF
;
A
#
# COMPACT_ATOMS: atom_id res chain seq x y z
N MET A 1 -17.30 -14.73 19.33
CA MET A 1 -17.14 -13.48 18.53
C MET A 1 -18.32 -13.22 17.58
N LEU A 2 -18.79 -14.20 16.79
CA LEU A 2 -20.00 -14.05 15.96
C LEU A 2 -21.31 -13.77 16.76
N ALA A 3 -21.47 -14.38 17.94
CA ALA A 3 -22.62 -14.11 18.81
C ALA A 3 -22.57 -12.73 19.52
N LEU A 4 -21.37 -12.15 19.68
CA LEU A 4 -21.20 -10.80 20.23
C LEU A 4 -21.50 -9.73 19.17
N GLY A 5 -21.24 -10.03 17.89
CA GLY A 5 -21.55 -9.16 16.75
C GLY A 5 -23.05 -9.02 16.46
N LEU A 6 -23.87 -10.03 16.78
CA LEU A 6 -25.33 -9.95 16.62
C LEU A 6 -26.03 -9.17 17.74
N VAL A 7 -25.41 -9.06 18.92
CA VAL A 7 -25.92 -8.24 20.03
C VAL A 7 -25.48 -6.77 19.90
N LEU A 8 -24.39 -6.50 19.16
CA LEU A 8 -23.88 -5.15 18.86
C LEU A 8 -24.31 -4.59 17.49
N LEU A 9 -24.99 -5.39 16.65
CA LEU A 9 -25.85 -4.90 15.58
C LEU A 9 -27.04 -4.21 16.26
N GLY A 10 -26.76 -3.02 16.80
CA GLY A 10 -27.75 -2.13 17.35
C GLY A 10 -28.81 -1.92 16.31
N LEU A 11 -29.96 -2.55 16.52
CA LEU A 11 -31.24 -1.97 16.18
C LEU A 11 -31.10 -0.47 16.46
N THR A 12 -31.17 0.36 15.42
CA THR A 12 -31.48 1.76 15.59
C THR A 12 -32.82 1.77 16.29
N ILE A 13 -32.79 1.78 17.63
CA ILE A 13 -34.00 1.87 18.43
C ILE A 13 -34.56 3.23 18.08
N THR A 14 -35.59 3.22 17.23
CA THR A 14 -36.39 4.40 16.96
C THR A 14 -37.06 4.74 18.28
N HIS A 15 -36.56 5.80 18.91
CA HIS A 15 -37.16 6.25 20.15
C HIS A 15 -38.44 6.99 19.81
N ALA A 16 -39.44 6.85 20.69
CA ALA A 16 -40.62 7.70 20.66
C ALA A 16 -40.22 9.18 20.66
N CYS A 17 -41.11 10.07 20.22
CA CYS A 17 -40.88 11.51 20.07
C CYS A 17 -40.57 12.28 21.37
N SER A 18 -40.19 11.60 22.45
CA SER A 18 -39.74 12.18 23.72
C SER A 18 -38.43 12.99 23.61
N HIS A 19 -37.66 12.83 22.52
CA HIS A 19 -36.39 13.52 22.29
C HIS A 19 -36.51 14.75 21.37
N GLN A 20 -37.73 15.24 21.13
CA GLN A 20 -37.94 16.40 20.27
C GLN A 20 -37.18 17.64 20.79
N GLY A 21 -36.36 18.23 19.92
CA GLY A 21 -35.57 19.43 20.23
C GLY A 21 -34.28 19.19 21.00
N GLN A 22 -33.95 17.93 21.33
CA GLN A 22 -32.70 17.58 22.01
C GLN A 22 -31.53 17.49 21.00
N ALA A 23 -30.37 18.03 21.38
CA ALA A 23 -29.15 17.88 20.60
C ALA A 23 -28.78 16.39 20.41
N GLY A 24 -28.24 16.06 19.23
CA GLY A 24 -27.87 14.69 18.87
C GLY A 24 -29.01 13.80 18.37
N TYR A 25 -30.24 14.30 18.29
CA TYR A 25 -31.38 13.62 17.68
C TYR A 25 -31.98 14.48 16.57
N HIS A 26 -32.41 13.82 15.49
CA HIS A 26 -33.16 14.45 14.41
C HIS A 26 -34.48 13.70 14.23
N CYS A 27 -35.57 14.44 14.32
CA CYS A 27 -36.94 13.96 14.28
C CYS A 27 -37.55 14.19 12.89
N MET A 28 -38.21 13.17 12.37
CA MET A 28 -38.96 13.25 11.13
C MET A 28 -40.42 13.58 11.44
N TYR A 29 -40.97 14.55 10.73
CA TYR A 29 -42.34 15.02 10.90
C TYR A 29 -43.20 14.61 9.71
N ASN A 30 -44.47 14.32 9.97
CA ASN A 30 -45.44 14.13 8.91
C ASN A 30 -45.73 15.47 8.25
N THR A 31 -45.50 15.59 6.95
CA THR A 31 -45.70 16.84 6.19
C THR A 31 -47.14 17.34 6.19
N THR A 32 -48.13 16.47 6.44
CA THR A 32 -49.56 16.86 6.45
C THR A 32 -50.09 17.22 7.84
N SER A 33 -49.66 16.53 8.90
CA SER A 33 -50.18 16.76 10.26
C SER A 33 -49.23 17.56 11.15
N GLY A 34 -47.94 17.66 10.82
CA GLY A 34 -46.92 18.27 11.68
C GLY A 34 -46.55 17.40 12.89
N ASP A 35 -47.12 16.20 13.02
CA ASP A 35 -46.80 15.29 14.12
C ASP A 35 -45.44 14.66 13.92
N CYS A 36 -44.68 14.56 15.00
CA CYS A 36 -43.43 13.80 15.02
C CYS A 36 -43.76 12.31 14.82
N VAL A 37 -43.13 11.69 13.82
CA VAL A 37 -43.32 10.27 13.48
C VAL A 37 -42.32 9.42 14.27
N HIS A 38 -41.04 9.80 14.21
CA HIS A 38 -39.96 9.14 14.93
C HIS A 38 -38.75 10.05 15.01
N CYS A 39 -37.94 9.87 16.05
CA CYS A 39 -36.63 10.51 16.15
C CYS A 39 -35.53 9.47 15.97
N ALA A 40 -34.59 9.78 15.07
CA ALA A 40 -33.37 9.01 14.88
C ALA A 40 -32.24 9.71 15.63
N ARG A 41 -31.39 8.93 16.29
CA ARG A 41 -30.12 9.46 16.80
C ARG A 41 -29.25 9.79 15.61
N CYS A 42 -28.71 11.00 15.59
CA CYS A 42 -27.82 11.40 14.51
C CYS A 42 -26.56 10.56 14.54
N PHE A 43 -26.08 10.21 13.36
CA PHE A 43 -24.87 9.42 13.22
C PHE A 43 -23.68 10.14 13.87
N PHE A 44 -23.68 11.48 13.80
CA PHE A 44 -22.80 12.37 14.55
C PHE A 44 -23.63 13.28 15.44
N PRO A 45 -23.55 13.14 16.77
CA PRO A 45 -24.36 13.92 17.69
C PRO A 45 -24.20 15.43 17.51
N ASP A 46 -22.97 15.89 17.23
CA ASP A 46 -22.64 17.30 17.10
C ASP A 46 -23.21 17.94 15.84
N ASN A 47 -23.55 17.14 14.82
CA ASN A 47 -24.16 17.67 13.59
C ASN A 47 -25.63 18.05 13.80
N CYS A 48 -26.29 17.50 14.83
CA CYS A 48 -27.68 17.76 15.13
C CYS A 48 -27.83 18.74 16.27
N LEU A 49 -28.16 19.97 15.89
CA LEU A 49 -28.42 21.05 16.81
C LEU A 49 -29.82 20.92 17.42
N THR A 50 -30.08 21.71 18.47
CA THR A 50 -31.42 21.84 19.04
C THR A 50 -32.43 22.32 17.98
N ASN A 51 -33.72 22.07 18.21
CA ASN A 51 -34.81 22.43 17.30
C ASN A 51 -34.77 21.75 15.91
N ASN A 52 -34.28 20.50 15.85
CA ASN A 52 -34.30 19.71 14.62
C ASN A 52 -33.57 20.39 13.44
N SER A 53 -32.47 21.07 13.74
CA SER A 53 -31.67 21.78 12.75
C SER A 53 -30.30 21.12 12.60
N CYS A 54 -29.79 21.12 11.37
CA CYS A 54 -28.46 20.62 11.08
C CYS A 54 -27.42 21.73 11.22
N THR A 55 -26.20 21.34 11.61
CA THR A 55 -25.05 22.25 11.69
C THR A 55 -24.70 22.75 10.29
N ALA A 56 -24.16 23.97 10.19
CA ALA A 56 -23.79 24.56 8.91
C ALA A 56 -22.95 23.59 8.06
N GLY A 57 -23.34 23.41 6.80
CA GLY A 57 -22.66 22.50 5.89
C GLY A 57 -23.22 21.07 5.87
N THR A 58 -24.14 20.70 6.77
CA THR A 58 -24.76 19.37 6.84
C THR A 58 -26.27 19.41 6.54
N ALA A 59 -26.81 18.30 6.05
CA ALA A 59 -28.21 18.13 5.67
C ALA A 59 -28.62 16.64 5.75
N GLY A 60 -29.90 16.38 5.51
CA GLY A 60 -30.48 15.04 5.50
C GLY A 60 -31.18 14.67 6.81
N PRO A 61 -31.84 13.50 6.86
CA PRO A 61 -32.70 13.07 7.97
C PRO A 61 -31.94 12.80 9.28
N THR A 62 -30.61 12.73 9.23
CA THR A 62 -29.69 12.50 10.36
C THR A 62 -28.50 13.47 10.34
N CYS A 63 -28.59 14.56 9.57
CA CYS A 63 -27.53 15.55 9.36
C CYS A 63 -26.16 14.94 8.97
N GLU A 64 -26.18 13.87 8.19
CA GLU A 64 -24.98 13.13 7.78
C GLU A 64 -24.49 13.46 6.35
N ILE A 65 -25.33 14.13 5.56
CA ILE A 65 -25.03 14.48 4.17
C ILE A 65 -24.39 15.86 4.15
N CYS A 66 -23.23 16.02 3.52
CA CYS A 66 -22.64 17.33 3.33
C CYS A 66 -23.41 18.08 2.23
N THR A 67 -23.76 19.34 2.52
CA THR A 67 -24.38 20.25 1.53
C THR A 67 -23.40 20.62 0.42
N THR A 68 -23.91 21.19 -0.68
CA THR A 68 -23.08 21.65 -1.79
C THR A 68 -21.98 22.61 -1.31
N GLY A 69 -20.77 22.46 -1.87
CA GLY A 69 -19.60 23.22 -1.43
C GLY A 69 -18.97 22.74 -0.12
N HIS A 70 -19.42 21.61 0.44
CA HIS A 70 -18.80 20.93 1.57
C HIS A 70 -18.47 19.48 1.21
N TYR A 71 -17.44 18.94 1.85
CA TYR A 71 -17.04 17.53 1.70
C TYR A 71 -16.85 16.88 3.06
N ARG A 72 -17.05 15.56 3.13
CA ARG A 72 -16.93 14.81 4.38
C ARG A 72 -15.49 14.38 4.65
N LEU A 73 -15.01 14.65 5.85
CA LEU A 73 -13.77 14.08 6.39
C LEU A 73 -14.02 13.53 7.79
N GLY A 74 -14.10 12.20 7.90
CA GLY A 74 -14.50 11.54 9.15
C GLY A 74 -15.95 11.89 9.54
N SER A 75 -16.11 12.58 10.66
CA SER A 75 -17.40 13.02 11.21
C SER A 75 -17.83 14.44 10.81
N VAL A 76 -16.93 15.20 10.19
CA VAL A 76 -17.16 16.63 9.96
C VAL A 76 -17.32 16.92 8.46
N CYS A 77 -18.27 17.79 8.12
CA CYS A 77 -18.36 18.38 6.79
C CYS A 77 -17.53 19.67 6.76
N LEU A 78 -16.50 19.69 5.93
CA LEU A 78 -15.59 20.82 5.77
C LEU A 78 -15.93 21.58 4.49
N PRO A 79 -15.79 22.92 4.47
CA PRO A 79 -15.95 23.67 3.24
C PRO A 79 -14.88 23.26 2.22
N CYS A 80 -15.28 23.21 0.96
CA CYS A 80 -14.38 22.88 -0.15
C CYS A 80 -13.17 23.84 -0.16
N PRO A 81 -11.93 23.31 -0.24
CA PRO A 81 -10.75 24.16 -0.23
C PRO A 81 -10.67 24.95 -1.54
N VAL A 82 -10.27 26.23 -1.44
CA VAL A 82 -10.08 27.11 -2.61
C VAL A 82 -9.04 26.56 -3.58
N ALA A 83 -8.06 25.82 -3.06
CA ALA A 83 -7.01 25.18 -3.84
C ALA A 83 -6.96 23.66 -3.57
N PRO A 84 -6.77 22.82 -4.60
CA PRO A 84 -6.68 21.36 -4.47
C PRO A 84 -5.32 20.93 -3.89
N TRP A 85 -5.00 21.29 -2.64
CA TRP A 85 -3.72 20.96 -2.00
C TRP A 85 -3.44 19.45 -2.00
N GLY A 86 -4.48 18.61 -1.90
CA GLY A 86 -4.38 17.16 -2.10
C GLY A 86 -3.80 16.77 -3.46
N ALA A 87 -4.33 17.33 -4.54
CA ALA A 87 -3.83 17.06 -5.89
C ALA A 87 -2.40 17.60 -6.10
N VAL A 88 -2.08 18.77 -5.53
CA VAL A 88 -0.72 19.34 -5.58
C VAL A 88 0.27 18.44 -4.84
N PHE A 89 -0.08 17.97 -3.64
CA PHE A 89 0.74 17.05 -2.87
C PHE A 89 0.95 15.72 -3.60
N LEU A 90 -0.14 15.08 -4.05
CA LEU A 90 -0.08 13.81 -4.79
C LEU A 90 0.73 13.96 -6.09
N GLY A 91 0.51 15.06 -6.82
CA GLY A 91 1.28 15.39 -8.01
C GLY A 91 2.77 15.55 -7.72
N GLY A 92 3.14 16.25 -6.64
CA GLY A 92 4.51 16.39 -6.18
C GLY A 92 5.18 15.06 -5.84
N VAL A 93 4.49 14.18 -5.10
CA VAL A 93 4.95 12.82 -4.79
C VAL A 93 5.14 12.01 -6.06
N LEU A 94 4.16 12.01 -6.97
CA LEU A 94 4.23 11.27 -8.23
C LEU A 94 5.39 11.75 -9.12
N ILE A 95 5.55 13.06 -9.26
CA ILE A 95 6.67 13.67 -10.00
C ILE A 95 8.00 13.26 -9.36
N SER A 96 8.12 13.28 -8.03
CA SER A 96 9.35 12.89 -7.34
C SER A 96 9.73 11.42 -7.61
N VAL A 97 8.75 10.51 -7.62
CA VAL A 97 8.96 9.08 -7.93
C VAL A 97 9.31 8.87 -9.40
N VAL A 98 8.65 9.59 -10.30
CA VAL A 98 8.97 9.55 -11.75
C VAL A 98 10.38 10.06 -12.00
N MET A 99 10.77 11.20 -11.39
CA MET A 99 12.12 11.75 -11.50
C MET A 99 13.16 10.79 -10.93
N ALA A 100 12.92 10.21 -9.76
CA ALA A 100 13.79 9.19 -9.19
C ALA A 100 13.92 7.96 -10.12
N THR A 101 12.82 7.55 -10.76
CA THR A 101 12.81 6.45 -11.75
C THR A 101 13.58 6.80 -13.01
N ILE A 102 13.53 8.04 -13.48
CA ILE A 102 14.28 8.50 -14.66
C ILE A 102 15.78 8.53 -14.34
N VAL A 103 16.16 9.11 -13.21
CA VAL A 103 17.56 9.31 -12.79
C VAL A 103 18.23 7.98 -12.42
N HIS A 104 17.59 7.18 -11.57
CA HIS A 104 18.19 5.96 -11.02
C HIS A 104 17.73 4.68 -11.73
N GLY A 105 16.73 4.78 -12.60
CA GLY A 105 16.00 3.61 -13.09
C GLY A 105 15.00 3.09 -12.06
N PHE A 106 14.12 2.21 -12.51
CA PHE A 106 13.24 1.47 -11.60
C PHE A 106 14.06 0.42 -10.84
N THR A 107 14.32 0.68 -9.55
CA THR A 107 15.07 -0.21 -8.66
C THR A 107 14.15 -0.77 -7.58
N ILE A 108 14.52 -1.92 -6.99
CA ILE A 108 13.78 -2.50 -5.86
C ILE A 108 13.78 -1.54 -4.66
N SER A 109 14.90 -0.84 -4.41
CA SER A 109 15.01 0.17 -3.34
C SER A 109 13.98 1.29 -3.50
N LEU A 110 13.84 1.84 -4.71
CA LEU A 110 12.82 2.85 -5.00
C LEU A 110 11.39 2.33 -4.75
N ALA A 111 11.08 1.11 -5.20
CA ALA A 111 9.77 0.51 -5.00
C ALA A 111 9.46 0.31 -3.50
N ILE A 112 10.45 -0.14 -2.71
CA ILE A 112 10.31 -0.27 -1.25
C ILE A 112 10.03 1.10 -0.62
N LYS A 113 10.81 2.14 -0.95
CA LYS A 113 10.64 3.48 -0.40
C LYS A 113 9.27 4.08 -0.74
N ALA A 114 8.83 3.96 -1.99
CA ALA A 114 7.50 4.41 -2.41
C ALA A 114 6.38 3.67 -1.66
N LYS A 115 6.50 2.35 -1.55
CA LYS A 115 5.56 1.51 -0.79
C LYS A 115 5.48 1.91 0.67
N GLN A 116 6.60 2.13 1.36
CA GLN A 116 6.63 2.52 2.77
C GLN A 116 5.90 3.86 2.99
N LEU A 117 6.10 4.85 2.11
CA LEU A 117 5.36 6.10 2.18
C LEU A 117 3.86 5.89 1.97
N GLY A 118 3.48 5.12 0.95
CA GLY A 118 2.07 4.80 0.69
C GLY A 118 1.39 4.17 1.91
N HIS A 119 2.04 3.17 2.53
CA HIS A 119 1.55 2.56 3.76
C HIS A 119 1.40 3.57 4.90
N PHE A 120 2.42 4.38 5.15
CA PHE A 120 2.40 5.39 6.21
C PHE A 120 1.23 6.37 6.02
N LEU A 121 1.11 6.96 4.84
CA LEU A 121 0.06 7.92 4.53
C LEU A 121 -1.34 7.30 4.59
N GLN A 122 -1.53 6.06 4.12
CA GLN A 122 -2.80 5.34 4.21
C GLN A 122 -3.19 5.08 5.68
N PHE A 123 -2.24 4.71 6.55
CA PHE A 123 -2.54 4.53 7.98
C PHE A 123 -2.85 5.84 8.69
N LEU A 124 -2.22 6.96 8.30
CA LEU A 124 -2.61 8.28 8.81
C LEU A 124 -4.06 8.59 8.41
N LEU A 125 -4.42 8.38 7.15
CA LEU A 125 -5.78 8.59 6.66
C LEU A 125 -6.79 7.72 7.41
N LEU A 126 -6.54 6.40 7.52
CA LEU A 126 -7.41 5.48 8.27
C LEU A 126 -7.56 5.88 9.73
N SER A 127 -6.50 6.42 10.34
CA SER A 127 -6.57 6.90 11.73
C SER A 127 -7.44 8.15 11.84
N LEU A 128 -7.37 9.08 10.87
CA LEU A 128 -8.26 10.25 10.84
C LEU A 128 -9.71 9.92 10.51
N LYS A 129 -9.98 8.79 9.83
CA LYS A 129 -11.35 8.28 9.61
C LYS A 129 -12.00 7.77 10.90
N MET A 130 -11.25 7.55 11.99
CA MET A 130 -11.85 7.19 13.28
C MET A 130 -12.78 8.29 13.80
N ARG A 131 -13.89 7.91 14.43
CA ARG A 131 -14.91 8.84 14.95
C ARG A 131 -14.36 9.56 16.17
N SER A 132 -13.71 10.69 15.95
CA SER A 132 -13.24 11.56 17.01
C SER A 132 -13.34 12.99 16.54
N ASP A 133 -13.61 13.89 17.48
CA ASP A 133 -13.62 15.32 17.23
C ASP A 133 -12.19 15.82 17.16
N TRP A 134 -11.59 15.66 15.98
CA TRP A 134 -10.21 16.04 15.72
C TRP A 134 -10.02 17.56 15.85
N PRO A 135 -8.93 18.02 16.49
CA PRO A 135 -8.56 19.43 16.54
C PRO A 135 -8.43 19.99 15.13
N SER A 136 -8.89 21.22 14.94
CA SER A 136 -8.80 21.95 13.68
C SER A 136 -7.38 21.95 13.12
N LEU A 137 -6.36 22.08 13.97
CA LEU A 137 -4.95 22.04 13.56
C LEU A 137 -4.57 20.72 12.85
N ILE A 138 -4.99 19.57 13.41
CA ILE A 138 -4.71 18.25 12.81
C ILE A 138 -5.47 18.12 11.49
N VAL A 139 -6.75 18.46 11.49
CA VAL A 139 -7.62 18.37 10.30
C VAL A 139 -7.08 19.24 9.15
N GLN A 140 -6.72 20.49 9.44
CA GLN A 140 -6.17 21.43 8.45
C GLN A 140 -4.81 20.97 7.92
N SER A 141 -3.93 20.47 8.80
CA SER A 141 -2.60 19.99 8.42
C SER A 141 -2.67 18.77 7.49
N PHE A 142 -3.72 17.97 7.60
CA PHE A 142 -3.88 16.72 6.85
C PHE A 142 -5.00 16.75 5.80
N VAL A 143 -5.42 17.95 5.38
CA VAL A 143 -6.42 18.15 4.33
C VAL A 143 -6.04 17.45 3.01
N PHE A 144 -4.75 17.20 2.78
CA PHE A 144 -4.24 16.51 1.60
C PHE A 144 -4.32 14.98 1.68
N LEU A 145 -4.40 14.38 2.87
CA LEU A 145 -4.33 12.92 3.03
C LEU A 145 -5.40 12.12 2.30
N PRO A 146 -6.64 12.60 2.09
CA PRO A 146 -7.63 11.88 1.27
C PRO A 146 -7.15 11.57 -0.14
N SER A 147 -6.17 12.32 -0.67
CA SER A 147 -5.54 12.05 -1.98
C SER A 147 -4.72 10.77 -2.06
N VAL A 148 -4.38 10.19 -0.91
CA VAL A 148 -3.52 9.01 -0.80
C VAL A 148 -4.32 7.73 -1.00
N ASP A 149 -5.62 7.75 -0.70
CA ASP A 149 -6.52 6.60 -0.87
C ASP A 149 -6.71 6.22 -2.35
N LEU A 150 -6.22 7.06 -3.28
CA LEU A 150 -6.52 7.05 -4.73
C LEU A 150 -8.01 6.81 -5.03
N ASN A 151 -8.84 7.17 -4.06
CA ASN A 151 -10.25 6.92 -4.05
C ASN A 151 -10.98 8.18 -4.52
N SER A 152 -12.31 8.13 -4.57
CA SER A 152 -13.17 9.26 -4.96
C SER A 152 -13.01 10.53 -4.12
N HIS A 153 -12.30 10.46 -2.99
CA HIS A 153 -11.97 11.62 -2.16
C HIS A 153 -10.65 12.31 -2.57
N THR A 154 -9.87 11.69 -3.47
CA THR A 154 -8.62 12.25 -4.00
C THR A 154 -8.86 13.44 -4.91
N PHE A 155 -9.89 13.30 -5.72
CA PHE A 155 -10.47 14.36 -6.49
C PHE A 155 -11.86 14.47 -5.93
N ILE A 156 -12.21 15.53 -5.18
CA ILE A 156 -13.57 15.72 -4.68
C ILE A 156 -14.31 16.46 -5.79
N PRO A 157 -14.91 15.75 -6.76
CA PRO A 157 -15.53 16.37 -7.92
C PRO A 157 -16.64 17.33 -7.50
N GLU A 158 -17.29 17.09 -6.36
CA GLU A 158 -18.32 17.95 -5.77
C GLU A 158 -17.81 19.37 -5.47
N CYS A 159 -16.51 19.53 -5.24
CA CYS A 159 -15.89 20.83 -5.02
C CYS A 159 -15.50 21.56 -6.31
N PHE A 160 -15.40 20.86 -7.44
CA PHE A 160 -14.95 21.43 -8.73
C PHE A 160 -16.07 21.53 -9.77
N PHE A 161 -17.07 20.67 -9.66
CA PHE A 161 -18.14 20.52 -10.63
C PHE A 161 -19.48 20.36 -9.90
N GLU A 162 -20.39 21.31 -10.11
CA GLU A 162 -21.80 21.16 -9.75
C GLU A 162 -22.46 20.19 -10.73
N LEU A 163 -22.27 18.88 -10.51
CA LEU A 163 -22.84 17.86 -11.37
C LEU A 163 -24.21 17.43 -10.82
N PRO A 164 -25.28 17.45 -11.63
CA PRO A 164 -26.59 16.92 -11.24
C PRO A 164 -26.63 15.38 -11.19
N ILE A 165 -25.46 14.72 -11.29
CA ILE A 165 -25.31 13.27 -11.26
C ILE A 165 -25.37 12.82 -9.80
N ARG A 166 -26.12 11.76 -9.50
CA ARG A 166 -26.17 11.15 -8.17
C ARG A 166 -24.74 10.90 -7.65
N GLN A 167 -24.44 11.40 -6.44
CA GLN A 167 -23.12 11.36 -5.77
C GLN A 167 -22.46 9.98 -5.86
N PHE A 168 -23.25 8.91 -5.77
CA PHE A 168 -22.79 7.53 -5.92
C PHE A 168 -22.00 7.25 -7.21
N TYR A 169 -22.51 7.64 -8.39
CA TYR A 169 -21.82 7.38 -9.67
C TYR A 169 -20.59 8.25 -9.83
N LEU A 170 -20.63 9.45 -9.25
CA LEU A 170 -19.52 10.39 -9.26
C LEU A 170 -18.33 9.83 -8.46
N HIS A 171 -18.60 9.20 -7.32
CA HIS A 171 -17.57 8.53 -6.54
C HIS A 171 -17.01 7.27 -7.23
N TRP A 172 -17.87 6.47 -7.85
CA TRP A 172 -17.42 5.30 -8.61
C TRP A 172 -16.52 5.66 -9.80
N THR A 173 -16.93 6.65 -10.58
CA THR A 173 -16.15 7.09 -11.76
C THR A 173 -14.81 7.71 -11.35
N THR A 174 -14.79 8.47 -10.25
CA THR A 174 -13.53 9.07 -9.74
C THR A 174 -12.59 8.06 -9.11
N ALA A 175 -13.06 6.95 -8.54
CA ALA A 175 -12.18 5.87 -8.07
C ALA A 175 -11.46 5.14 -9.22
N VAL A 176 -12.07 5.05 -10.41
CA VAL A 176 -11.46 4.41 -11.58
C VAL A 176 -10.35 5.28 -12.22
N VAL A 177 -10.45 6.61 -12.10
CA VAL A 177 -9.52 7.54 -12.77
C VAL A 177 -8.07 7.37 -12.31
N PRO A 178 -7.73 7.34 -10.99
CA PRO A 178 -6.37 7.09 -10.53
C PRO A 178 -5.80 5.75 -11.01
N VAL A 179 -6.61 4.69 -11.02
CA VAL A 179 -6.21 3.38 -11.56
C VAL A 179 -5.86 3.49 -13.04
N LEU A 180 -6.66 4.20 -13.84
CA LEU A 180 -6.37 4.44 -15.26
C LEU A 180 -5.10 5.28 -15.45
N VAL A 181 -4.88 6.31 -14.63
CA VAL A 181 -3.67 7.15 -14.68
C VAL A 181 -2.43 6.32 -14.35
N VAL A 182 -2.45 5.52 -13.29
CA VAL A 182 -1.36 4.61 -12.92
C VAL A 182 -1.11 3.58 -14.02
N ALA A 183 -2.17 3.00 -14.59
CA ALA A 183 -2.07 2.07 -15.72
C ALA A 183 -1.46 2.73 -16.97
N LEU A 184 -1.86 3.97 -17.30
CA LEU A 184 -1.31 4.74 -18.40
C LEU A 184 0.16 5.08 -18.17
N LEU A 185 0.54 5.53 -16.97
CA LEU A 185 1.93 5.80 -16.60
C LEU A 185 2.78 4.53 -16.67
N ALA A 186 2.29 3.42 -16.13
CA ALA A 186 2.94 2.13 -16.24
C ALA A 186 3.10 1.70 -17.71
N HIS A 187 2.11 1.96 -18.56
CA HIS A 187 2.17 1.69 -20.00
C HIS A 187 3.22 2.56 -20.71
N ILE A 188 3.28 3.86 -20.39
CA ILE A 188 4.28 4.79 -20.92
C ILE A 188 5.69 4.35 -20.50
N LEU A 189 5.88 4.00 -19.23
CA LEU A 189 7.14 3.46 -18.71
C LEU A 189 7.50 2.12 -19.39
N ASP A 190 6.55 1.21 -19.59
CA ASP A 190 6.76 -0.06 -20.31
C ASP A 190 7.21 0.19 -21.76
N LYS A 191 6.59 1.16 -22.46
CA LYS A 191 6.99 1.57 -23.81
C LYS A 191 8.39 2.19 -23.84
N PHE A 192 8.70 3.07 -22.89
CA PHE A 192 10.03 3.67 -22.78
C PHE A 192 11.11 2.61 -22.54
N MET A 193 10.85 1.68 -21.61
CA MET A 193 11.74 0.55 -21.34
C MET A 193 11.89 -0.36 -22.56
N LYS A 194 10.82 -0.64 -23.31
CA LYS A 194 10.87 -1.41 -24.56
C LYS A 194 11.76 -0.74 -25.61
N ARG A 195 11.66 0.59 -25.77
CA ARG A 195 12.55 1.35 -26.67
C ARG A 195 14.01 1.27 -26.22
N LYS A 196 14.27 1.36 -24.91
CA LYS A 196 15.62 1.24 -24.35
C LYS A 196 16.23 -0.15 -24.58
N ILE A 197 15.44 -1.22 -24.41
CA ILE A 197 15.83 -2.62 -24.72
C ILE A 197 16.22 -2.77 -26.20
N GLY A 198 15.47 -2.14 -27.11
CA GLY A 198 15.77 -2.17 -28.55
C GLY A 198 17.08 -1.49 -28.91
N ARG A 199 17.49 -0.46 -28.17
CA ARG A 199 18.74 0.29 -28.40
C ARG A 199 19.97 -0.32 -27.70
N ALA A 200 19.78 -1.22 -26.74
CA ALA A 200 20.88 -1.86 -26.02
C ALA A 200 21.70 -2.74 -26.98
N ARG A 201 23.00 -2.46 -27.09
CA ARG A 201 23.93 -3.21 -27.95
C ARG A 201 24.49 -4.45 -27.25
N LYS A 202 24.68 -4.40 -25.92
CA LYS A 202 25.24 -5.50 -25.14
C LYS A 202 24.13 -6.42 -24.60
N GLU A 203 24.39 -7.73 -24.59
CA GLU A 203 23.43 -8.73 -24.11
C GLU A 203 23.13 -8.56 -22.61
N GLU A 204 24.15 -8.24 -21.82
CA GLU A 204 24.08 -7.88 -20.39
C GLU A 204 23.06 -6.75 -20.13
N GLU A 205 23.21 -5.62 -20.83
CA GLU A 205 22.30 -4.46 -20.72
C GLU A 205 20.86 -4.82 -21.11
N ARG A 206 20.71 -5.69 -22.12
CA ARG A 206 19.40 -6.16 -22.58
C ARG A 206 18.73 -7.03 -21.52
N LYS A 207 19.45 -7.96 -20.89
CA LYS A 207 18.96 -8.81 -19.78
C LYS A 207 18.55 -7.95 -18.59
N LEU A 208 19.35 -6.96 -18.20
CA LEU A 208 19.04 -6.03 -17.11
C LEU A 208 17.77 -5.23 -17.40
N CYS A 209 17.61 -4.69 -18.61
CA CYS A 209 16.42 -3.93 -18.98
C CYS A 209 15.15 -4.80 -19.01
N TRP A 210 15.23 -6.05 -19.45
CA TRP A 210 14.11 -7.01 -19.38
C TRP A 210 13.69 -7.30 -17.93
N ARG A 211 14.66 -7.47 -17.02
CA ARG A 211 14.38 -7.66 -15.59
C ARG A 211 13.66 -6.45 -14.98
N ARG A 212 14.12 -5.23 -15.27
CA ARG A 212 13.48 -3.98 -14.81
C ARG A 212 12.06 -3.83 -15.35
N ARG A 213 11.84 -4.13 -16.64
CA ARG A 213 10.51 -4.14 -17.25
C ARG A 213 9.55 -5.09 -16.54
N GLY A 214 10.01 -6.30 -16.20
CA GLY A 214 9.23 -7.28 -15.45
C GLY A 214 8.91 -6.86 -14.01
N GLN A 215 9.71 -5.97 -13.40
CA GLN A 215 9.41 -5.41 -12.07
C GLN A 215 8.36 -4.29 -12.15
N VAL A 216 8.46 -3.38 -13.13
CA VAL A 216 7.48 -2.30 -13.35
C VAL A 216 6.06 -2.87 -13.52
N ARG A 217 5.91 -3.90 -14.36
CA ARG A 217 4.62 -4.58 -14.56
C ARG A 217 4.06 -5.22 -13.29
N ARG A 218 4.93 -5.80 -12.46
CA ARG A 218 4.52 -6.41 -11.18
C ARG A 218 4.05 -5.35 -10.19
N CYS A 219 4.79 -4.25 -10.03
CA CYS A 219 4.41 -3.18 -9.10
C CYS A 219 3.08 -2.53 -9.52
N ALA A 220 2.94 -2.16 -10.79
CA ALA A 220 1.71 -1.57 -11.32
C ALA A 220 0.47 -2.48 -11.12
N MET A 221 0.63 -3.80 -11.20
CA MET A 221 -0.47 -4.75 -11.00
C MET A 221 -0.80 -4.97 -9.52
N THR A 222 0.16 -4.76 -8.61
CA THR A 222 -0.07 -4.98 -7.16
C THR A 222 -0.77 -3.76 -6.53
N ASP A 223 -0.41 -2.55 -6.96
CA ASP A 223 -0.99 -1.31 -6.43
C ASP A 223 -2.46 -1.13 -6.86
N VAL A 224 -2.82 -1.50 -8.09
CA VAL A 224 -4.20 -1.38 -8.63
C VAL A 224 -5.23 -2.26 -7.91
N VAL A 225 -4.82 -3.39 -7.32
CA VAL A 225 -5.73 -4.36 -6.69
C VAL A 225 -6.09 -3.99 -5.25
N LEU A 226 -5.30 -3.14 -4.59
CA LEU A 226 -5.42 -2.86 -3.16
C LEU A 226 -6.27 -1.62 -2.81
N ASP A 227 -6.54 -0.71 -3.76
CA ASP A 227 -7.27 0.56 -3.48
C ASP A 227 -8.79 0.50 -3.64
N HIS A 228 -9.35 -0.55 -4.25
CA HIS A 228 -10.78 -0.55 -4.60
C HIS A 228 -11.74 -0.99 -3.49
N THR A 229 -11.26 -1.29 -2.29
CA THR A 229 -12.08 -1.96 -1.27
C THR A 229 -12.93 -1.03 -0.41
N ASP A 230 -12.53 0.24 -0.26
CA ASP A 230 -13.09 1.11 0.78
C ASP A 230 -14.43 1.77 0.39
N ASN A 231 -14.74 1.93 -0.90
CA ASN A 231 -15.89 2.72 -1.33
C ASN A 231 -17.13 1.95 -1.79
N ILE A 232 -17.08 0.62 -1.77
CA ILE A 232 -18.19 -0.20 -2.28
C ILE A 232 -19.34 -0.30 -1.27
N PHE A 233 -19.11 -0.06 0.03
CA PHE A 233 -20.03 -0.52 1.07
C PHE A 233 -20.93 0.52 1.73
N LEU A 234 -20.73 1.83 1.53
CA LEU A 234 -21.22 2.81 2.53
C LEU A 234 -22.11 3.96 2.06
N TYR A 235 -22.60 4.01 0.81
CA TYR A 235 -23.18 5.28 0.32
C TYR A 235 -24.57 5.26 -0.31
N ASP A 236 -25.44 4.30 0.05
CA ASP A 236 -26.86 4.46 -0.29
C ASP A 236 -27.79 4.02 0.85
N GLN A 237 -27.98 4.91 1.84
CA GLN A 237 -28.98 4.75 2.91
C GLN A 237 -30.36 5.31 2.53
N GLN A 238 -30.53 5.86 1.32
CA GLN A 238 -31.83 6.37 0.88
C GLN A 238 -32.79 5.25 0.43
N HIS A 239 -32.27 4.04 0.19
CA HIS A 239 -33.08 2.88 -0.16
C HIS A 239 -33.48 2.10 1.08
N THR A 240 -34.76 1.77 1.19
CA THR A 240 -35.27 0.91 2.25
C THR A 240 -34.70 -0.51 2.08
N CYS A 241 -34.40 -1.21 3.19
CA CYS A 241 -33.85 -2.58 3.16
C CYS A 241 -34.71 -3.61 2.39
N SER A 242 -35.97 -3.24 2.09
CA SER A 242 -36.91 -4.02 1.29
C SER A 242 -36.73 -3.88 -0.22
N GLU A 243 -35.99 -2.89 -0.70
CA GLU A 243 -35.82 -2.67 -2.12
C GLU A 243 -34.82 -3.67 -2.71
N MET A 244 -35.29 -4.43 -3.71
CA MET A 244 -34.48 -5.36 -4.52
C MET A 244 -33.10 -4.81 -4.95
N PRO A 245 -32.96 -3.58 -5.46
CA PRO A 245 -31.64 -3.04 -5.80
C PRO A 245 -30.68 -2.97 -4.60
N PHE A 246 -31.16 -2.63 -3.40
CA PHE A 246 -30.34 -2.60 -2.19
C PHE A 246 -29.88 -4.01 -1.80
N GLN A 247 -30.77 -5.00 -1.85
CA GLN A 247 -30.41 -6.40 -1.54
C GLN A 247 -29.41 -6.98 -2.55
N ILE A 248 -29.56 -6.64 -3.84
CA ILE A 248 -28.61 -7.03 -4.89
C ILE A 248 -27.25 -6.34 -4.66
N ILE A 249 -27.24 -5.04 -4.37
CA ILE A 249 -26.01 -4.30 -4.07
C ILE A 249 -25.32 -4.88 -2.83
N GLN A 250 -26.07 -5.17 -1.75
CA GLN A 250 -25.52 -5.76 -0.53
C GLN A 250 -24.95 -7.16 -0.79
N ALA A 251 -25.65 -8.02 -1.55
CA ALA A 251 -25.17 -9.35 -1.93
C ALA A 251 -23.92 -9.29 -2.82
N LEU A 252 -23.90 -8.39 -3.82
CA LEU A 252 -22.74 -8.17 -4.68
C LEU A 252 -21.56 -7.59 -3.90
N SER A 253 -21.82 -6.70 -2.95
CA SER A 253 -20.78 -6.12 -2.09
C SER A 253 -20.23 -7.20 -1.17
N LEU A 254 -21.06 -8.01 -0.51
CA LEU A 254 -20.60 -9.11 0.34
C LEU A 254 -19.82 -10.17 -0.46
N LEU A 255 -20.29 -10.48 -1.68
CA LEU A 255 -19.57 -11.34 -2.63
C LEU A 255 -18.23 -10.73 -3.04
N TYR A 256 -18.17 -9.42 -3.30
CA TYR A 256 -16.94 -8.68 -3.58
C TYR A 256 -15.99 -8.72 -2.38
N LEU A 257 -16.49 -8.55 -1.14
CA LEU A 257 -15.68 -8.65 0.07
C LEU A 257 -15.04 -10.04 0.18
N VAL A 258 -15.85 -11.07 0.03
CA VAL A 258 -15.36 -12.46 0.09
C VAL A 258 -14.38 -12.76 -1.05
N LEU A 259 -14.72 -12.41 -2.28
CA LEU A 259 -13.88 -12.72 -3.45
C LEU A 259 -12.62 -11.86 -3.51
N VAL A 260 -12.72 -10.55 -3.33
CA VAL A 260 -11.65 -9.58 -3.62
C VAL A 260 -10.89 -9.17 -2.37
N VAL A 261 -11.53 -9.08 -1.20
CA VAL A 261 -10.84 -8.70 0.06
C VAL A 261 -10.25 -9.91 0.77
N ILE A 262 -10.92 -11.07 0.71
CA ILE A 262 -10.49 -12.27 1.44
C ILE A 262 -9.83 -13.28 0.49
N LEU A 263 -10.56 -13.79 -0.50
CA LEU A 263 -10.11 -14.89 -1.34
C LEU A 263 -9.03 -14.48 -2.34
N LEU A 264 -9.04 -13.25 -2.86
CA LEU A 264 -8.02 -12.78 -3.80
C LEU A 264 -6.68 -12.54 -3.09
N PRO A 265 -6.59 -11.93 -1.89
CA PRO A 265 -5.33 -11.83 -1.16
C PRO A 265 -4.85 -13.19 -0.66
N LEU A 266 -5.74 -14.07 -0.18
CA LEU A 266 -5.37 -15.44 0.19
C LEU A 266 -4.92 -16.26 -1.03
N GLY A 267 -5.62 -16.11 -2.14
CA GLY A 267 -5.32 -16.74 -3.42
C GLY A 267 -4.03 -16.21 -4.02
N PHE A 268 -3.76 -14.90 -3.92
CA PHE A 268 -2.53 -14.26 -4.35
C PHE A 268 -1.36 -14.61 -3.44
N LEU A 269 -1.58 -14.70 -2.12
CA LEU A 269 -0.61 -15.21 -1.15
C LEU A 269 -0.27 -16.67 -1.50
N PHE A 270 -1.28 -17.52 -1.71
CA PHE A 270 -1.12 -18.91 -2.11
C PHE A 270 -0.44 -19.04 -3.46
N TRP A 271 -0.82 -18.22 -4.45
CA TRP A 271 -0.28 -18.19 -5.80
C TRP A 271 1.16 -17.68 -5.81
N ILE A 272 1.49 -16.62 -5.07
CA ILE A 272 2.87 -16.18 -4.83
C ILE A 272 3.64 -17.28 -4.14
N LEU A 273 3.14 -17.89 -3.07
CA LEU A 273 3.82 -19.00 -2.38
C LEU A 273 4.05 -20.18 -3.33
N ARG A 274 3.11 -20.47 -4.23
CA ARG A 274 3.18 -21.56 -5.21
C ARG A 274 4.11 -21.25 -6.39
N LEU A 275 4.03 -20.06 -6.99
CA LEU A 275 4.96 -19.58 -8.02
C LEU A 275 6.37 -19.42 -7.47
N ARG A 276 6.49 -18.92 -6.23
CA ARG A 276 7.76 -18.80 -5.50
C ARG A 276 8.34 -20.19 -5.27
N LYS A 277 7.55 -21.19 -4.87
CA LYS A 277 8.00 -22.59 -4.77
C LYS A 277 8.43 -23.18 -6.13
N PHE A 278 7.70 -22.93 -7.21
CA PHE A 278 7.96 -23.56 -8.51
C PHE A 278 9.08 -22.90 -9.34
N ASN A 279 9.19 -21.56 -9.34
CA ASN A 279 10.22 -20.85 -10.09
C ASN A 279 11.57 -20.74 -9.34
N LEU A 280 11.59 -20.79 -8.00
CA LEU A 280 12.85 -20.80 -7.22
C LEU A 280 13.53 -22.18 -7.21
N LEU A 281 12.77 -23.28 -7.31
CA LEU A 281 13.37 -24.62 -7.29
C LEU A 281 14.13 -24.96 -8.59
N LYS A 282 13.79 -24.35 -9.72
CA LYS A 282 14.21 -24.87 -11.03
C LYS A 282 15.41 -24.16 -11.67
N GLN A 283 15.68 -22.87 -11.39
CA GLN A 283 16.72 -22.12 -12.12
C GLN A 283 17.54 -21.06 -11.33
N ASN A 284 17.07 -20.56 -10.18
CA ASN A 284 17.67 -19.36 -9.54
C ASN A 284 18.32 -19.59 -8.16
N LEU A 285 18.31 -20.82 -7.62
CA LEU A 285 18.89 -21.09 -6.30
C LEU A 285 20.42 -20.90 -6.28
N ALA A 286 21.10 -21.19 -7.39
CA ALA A 286 22.56 -21.09 -7.50
C ALA A 286 23.07 -19.64 -7.66
N THR A 287 22.32 -18.76 -8.32
CA THR A 287 22.77 -17.40 -8.66
C THR A 287 22.11 -16.31 -7.81
N GLN A 288 20.91 -16.54 -7.27
CA GLN A 288 20.17 -15.54 -6.48
C GLN A 288 19.70 -16.05 -5.11
N GLY A 289 20.10 -17.28 -4.74
CA GLY A 289 19.66 -17.95 -3.52
C GLY A 289 19.83 -17.08 -2.28
N TRP A 290 20.95 -16.39 -2.13
CA TRP A 290 21.27 -15.58 -0.94
C TRP A 290 20.49 -14.27 -0.80
N MET A 291 20.16 -13.61 -1.92
CA MET A 291 19.32 -12.40 -1.90
C MET A 291 17.87 -12.77 -1.54
N TYR A 292 17.41 -13.94 -2.00
CA TYR A 292 16.09 -14.49 -1.69
C TYR A 292 16.02 -15.17 -0.32
N GLU A 293 17.08 -15.78 0.21
CA GLU A 293 17.11 -16.44 1.53
C GLU A 293 16.78 -15.43 2.65
N SER A 294 17.28 -14.20 2.52
CA SER A 294 16.96 -13.10 3.43
C SER A 294 15.58 -12.50 3.21
N TYR A 295 15.08 -12.49 1.96
CA TYR A 295 13.72 -12.08 1.64
C TYR A 295 12.67 -13.15 2.01
N ARG A 296 13.08 -14.41 2.25
CA ARG A 296 12.20 -15.57 2.44
C ARG A 296 11.85 -15.83 3.90
N ARG A 297 12.78 -15.61 4.85
CA ARG A 297 12.51 -15.91 6.27
C ARG A 297 11.95 -14.74 7.10
N ARG A 298 12.24 -13.48 6.75
CA ARG A 298 11.84 -12.30 7.57
C ARG A 298 10.69 -11.49 6.99
N PHE A 299 10.60 -11.35 5.66
CA PHE A 299 9.61 -10.49 5.00
C PHE A 299 8.23 -11.12 4.78
N CYS A 300 8.15 -12.46 4.70
CA CYS A 300 6.89 -13.14 4.35
C CYS A 300 5.75 -12.90 5.36
N VAL A 301 6.09 -12.57 6.60
CA VAL A 301 5.10 -12.33 7.66
C VAL A 301 4.73 -10.85 7.77
N LEU A 302 5.68 -9.93 7.53
CA LEU A 302 5.42 -8.50 7.70
C LEU A 302 4.35 -7.98 6.74
N GLU A 303 4.43 -8.33 5.45
CA GLU A 303 3.47 -7.84 4.46
C GLU A 303 2.03 -8.27 4.79
N PRO A 304 1.75 -9.56 5.09
CA PRO A 304 0.45 -9.97 5.58
C PRO A 304 0.03 -9.28 6.87
N VAL A 305 0.94 -9.06 7.82
CA VAL A 305 0.61 -8.38 9.08
C VAL A 305 0.18 -6.93 8.83
N VAL A 306 0.91 -6.20 8.00
CA VAL A 306 0.57 -4.82 7.63
C VAL A 306 -0.74 -4.75 6.87
N MET A 307 -0.98 -5.66 5.92
CA MET A 307 -2.25 -5.70 5.18
C MET A 307 -3.43 -6.11 6.07
N MET A 308 -3.24 -7.11 6.93
CA MET A 308 -4.26 -7.52 7.88
C MET A 308 -4.61 -6.39 8.84
N ARG A 309 -3.61 -5.63 9.31
CA ARG A 309 -3.83 -4.43 10.11
C ARG A 309 -4.69 -3.40 9.37
N LYS A 310 -4.45 -3.15 8.07
CA LYS A 310 -5.29 -2.24 7.28
C LYS A 310 -6.73 -2.73 7.19
N VAL A 311 -6.93 -3.99 6.78
CA VAL A 311 -8.27 -4.59 6.64
C VAL A 311 -9.02 -4.54 7.97
N LEU A 312 -8.35 -4.85 9.08
CA LEU A 312 -8.95 -4.74 10.41
C LEU A 312 -9.25 -3.29 10.80
N SER A 313 -8.38 -2.34 10.45
CA SER A 313 -8.61 -0.91 10.71
C SER A 313 -9.84 -0.41 9.95
N VAL A 314 -9.96 -0.75 8.66
CA VAL A 314 -11.13 -0.43 7.81
C VAL A 314 -12.39 -1.08 8.39
N LEU A 315 -12.33 -2.38 8.73
CA LEU A 315 -13.47 -3.08 9.31
C LEU A 315 -13.93 -2.47 10.64
N LEU A 316 -12.99 -1.97 11.46
CA LEU A 316 -13.28 -1.26 12.70
C LEU A 316 -13.77 0.18 12.51
N THR A 317 -13.33 0.89 11.47
CA THR A 317 -13.77 2.27 11.21
C THR A 317 -15.12 2.31 10.52
N ASP A 318 -15.37 1.37 9.61
CA ASP A 318 -16.41 1.50 8.61
C ASP A 318 -17.59 0.55 8.88
N LEU A 319 -17.33 -0.68 9.34
CA LEU A 319 -18.37 -1.70 9.51
C LEU A 319 -18.93 -1.77 10.93
N TYR A 320 -18.09 -1.52 11.94
CA TYR A 320 -18.50 -1.64 13.34
C TYR A 320 -18.34 -0.31 14.06
N PRO A 321 -19.42 0.48 14.21
CA PRO A 321 -19.40 1.72 14.99
C PRO A 321 -19.26 1.42 16.49
N LEU A 322 -18.08 0.96 16.89
CA LEU A 322 -17.72 0.83 18.30
C LEU A 322 -17.61 2.23 18.92
N GLN A 323 -17.66 2.30 20.24
CA GLN A 323 -17.28 3.52 20.95
C GLN A 323 -15.87 3.94 20.50
N PRO A 324 -15.62 5.25 20.25
CA PRO A 324 -14.33 5.77 19.79
C PRO A 324 -13.15 5.25 20.61
N LEU A 325 -13.33 5.15 21.93
CA LEU A 325 -12.33 4.64 22.86
C LEU A 325 -11.94 3.18 22.56
N ALA A 326 -12.93 2.31 22.33
CA ALA A 326 -12.70 0.90 22.01
C ALA A 326 -12.04 0.76 20.63
N GLN A 327 -12.49 1.54 19.65
CA GLN A 327 -11.91 1.57 18.31
C GLN A 327 -10.43 2.01 18.35
N ALA A 328 -10.13 3.11 19.05
CA ALA A 328 -8.79 3.62 19.23
C ALA A 328 -7.90 2.60 19.98
N GLY A 329 -8.40 1.98 21.04
CA GLY A 329 -7.66 0.96 21.80
C GLY A 329 -7.29 -0.28 20.99
N VAL A 330 -8.22 -0.79 20.17
CA VAL A 330 -7.96 -1.95 19.30
C VAL A 330 -6.95 -1.59 18.19
N ASN A 331 -7.13 -0.44 17.54
CA ASN A 331 -6.19 0.02 16.52
C ASN A 331 -4.78 0.27 17.09
N LEU A 332 -4.70 0.86 18.29
CA LEU A 332 -3.44 1.07 19.00
C LEU A 332 -2.74 -0.26 19.33
N CYS A 333 -3.50 -1.29 19.72
CA CYS A 333 -2.97 -2.63 19.95
C CYS A 333 -2.34 -3.22 18.67
N PHE A 334 -3.06 -3.16 17.54
CA PHE A 334 -2.52 -3.63 16.26
C PHE A 334 -1.28 -2.85 15.82
N SER A 335 -1.27 -1.52 16.02
CA SER A 335 -0.12 -0.67 15.73
C SER A 335 1.07 -1.00 16.63
N GLY A 336 0.84 -1.27 17.92
CA GLY A 336 1.86 -1.69 18.88
C GLY A 336 2.48 -3.05 18.52
N VAL A 337 1.65 -4.04 18.15
CA VAL A 337 2.13 -5.35 17.65
C VAL A 337 2.95 -5.17 16.38
N CYS A 338 2.50 -4.33 15.45
CA CYS A 338 3.22 -4.03 14.22
C CYS A 338 4.59 -3.38 14.51
N LEU A 339 4.63 -2.39 15.42
CA LEU A 339 5.87 -1.75 15.85
C LEU A 339 6.84 -2.76 16.47
N PHE A 340 6.35 -3.63 17.35
CA PHE A 340 7.14 -4.69 17.97
C PHE A 340 7.72 -5.64 16.91
N VAL A 341 6.92 -6.07 15.93
CA VAL A 341 7.38 -6.92 14.81
C VAL A 341 8.42 -6.20 13.96
N VAL A 342 8.27 -4.90 13.69
CA VAL A 342 9.26 -4.11 12.93
C VAL A 342 10.58 -3.98 13.69
N VAL A 343 10.53 -3.62 14.98
CA VAL A 343 11.71 -3.39 15.83
C VAL A 343 12.49 -4.69 16.05
N LEU A 344 11.81 -5.79 16.37
CA LEU A 344 12.47 -7.08 16.61
C LEU A 344 12.81 -7.82 15.32
N GLY A 345 11.91 -7.78 14.34
CA GLY A 345 12.04 -8.51 13.09
C GLY A 345 13.08 -7.91 12.16
N ARG A 346 13.30 -6.57 12.25
CA ARG A 346 14.15 -5.78 11.34
C ARG A 346 14.00 -6.26 9.90
N PRO A 347 12.78 -6.11 9.35
CA PRO A 347 12.43 -6.74 8.09
C PRO A 347 13.40 -6.30 6.98
N TYR A 348 13.75 -5.02 6.92
CA TYR A 348 14.63 -4.47 5.90
C TYR A 348 16.10 -4.74 6.23
N ARG A 349 16.91 -5.01 5.19
CA ARG A 349 18.37 -5.03 5.33
C ARG A 349 18.89 -3.59 5.43
N PRO A 350 19.95 -3.33 6.22
CA PRO A 350 20.61 -2.03 6.24
C PRO A 350 21.11 -1.67 4.83
N ALA A 351 20.82 -0.45 4.38
CA ALA A 351 21.35 0.07 3.14
C ALA A 351 22.82 0.47 3.36
N LYS A 352 23.71 0.10 2.43
CA LYS A 352 25.12 0.54 2.47
C LYS A 352 25.24 1.85 1.70
N TRP A 353 25.53 2.95 2.36
CA TRP A 353 25.74 4.25 1.69
C TRP A 353 27.21 4.61 1.66
N ARG A 354 27.67 5.16 0.54
CA ARG A 354 29.03 5.72 0.44
C ARG A 354 29.01 7.18 0.88
N VAL A 355 29.55 7.46 2.06
CA VAL A 355 29.66 8.82 2.61
C VAL A 355 31.14 9.15 2.77
N CYS A 356 31.63 10.17 2.07
CA CYS A 356 33.04 10.58 2.08
C CYS A 356 34.02 9.41 1.80
N GLY A 357 33.68 8.55 0.84
CA GLY A 357 34.50 7.39 0.45
C GLY A 357 34.40 6.18 1.39
N LYS A 358 33.78 6.29 2.56
CA LYS A 358 33.53 5.16 3.47
C LYS A 358 32.14 4.58 3.24
N VAL A 359 32.04 3.25 3.25
CA VAL A 359 30.76 2.54 3.15
C VAL A 359 30.19 2.38 4.56
N LEU A 360 29.10 3.07 4.86
CA LEU A 360 28.42 3.02 6.14
C LEU A 360 27.11 2.22 6.02
N PRO A 361 26.87 1.20 6.86
CA PRO A 361 25.57 0.54 6.94
C PRO A 361 24.58 1.45 7.68
N LEU A 362 23.53 1.87 6.98
CA LEU A 362 22.48 2.74 7.47
C LEU A 362 21.13 2.00 7.43
N ASP A 363 20.51 1.84 8.59
CA ASP A 363 19.25 1.08 8.74
C ASP A 363 17.99 1.95 8.55
N LEU A 364 18.06 2.88 7.58
CA LEU A 364 17.05 3.94 7.42
C LEU A 364 15.63 3.39 7.13
N HIS A 365 15.51 2.26 6.42
CA HIS A 365 14.21 1.67 6.10
C HIS A 365 13.48 1.15 7.36
N ASN A 366 14.20 0.47 8.27
CA ASN A 366 13.61 0.01 9.54
C ASN A 366 13.32 1.20 10.47
N ILE A 367 14.20 2.21 10.50
CA ILE A 367 13.98 3.44 11.28
C ILE A 367 12.73 4.18 10.80
N PHE A 368 12.57 4.36 9.49
CA PHE A 368 11.39 4.99 8.91
C PHE A 368 10.12 4.21 9.26
N GLU A 369 10.10 2.89 9.07
CA GLU A 369 8.92 2.07 9.35
C GLU A 369 8.51 2.13 10.83
N ALA A 370 9.51 2.09 11.73
CA ALA A 370 9.28 2.22 13.16
C ALA A 370 8.75 3.60 13.53
N LEU A 371 9.34 4.67 12.99
CA LEU A 371 8.91 6.05 13.23
C LEU A 371 7.51 6.31 12.66
N ALA A 372 7.23 5.83 11.45
CA ALA A 372 5.92 5.90 10.81
C ALA A 372 4.85 5.18 11.64
N THR A 373 5.17 3.99 12.16
CA THR A 373 4.24 3.24 13.03
C THR A 373 4.03 3.97 14.36
N LEU A 374 5.09 4.54 14.94
CA LEU A 374 5.00 5.35 16.16
C LEU A 374 4.13 6.59 15.95
N CYS A 375 4.26 7.30 14.83
CA CYS A 375 3.39 8.42 14.47
C CYS A 375 1.92 8.01 14.47
N VAL A 376 1.61 6.87 13.84
CA VAL A 376 0.26 6.35 13.78
C VAL A 376 -0.23 5.96 15.19
N CYS A 377 0.60 5.34 16.03
CA CYS A 377 0.27 5.10 17.43
C CYS A 377 -0.07 6.40 18.17
N CYS A 378 0.77 7.44 18.05
CA CYS A 378 0.52 8.74 18.69
C CYS A 378 -0.79 9.37 18.22
N LEU A 379 -1.10 9.29 16.92
CA LEU A 379 -2.37 9.74 16.36
C LEU A 379 -3.55 8.92 16.90
N GLN A 380 -3.38 7.61 17.11
CA GLN A 380 -4.42 6.71 17.65
C GLN A 380 -4.62 6.82 19.16
N VAL A 381 -3.64 7.34 19.90
CA VAL A 381 -3.78 7.68 21.32
C VAL A 381 -4.66 8.93 21.50
N PHE A 382 -4.75 9.77 20.47
CA PHE A 382 -5.48 11.03 20.53
C PHE A 382 -6.94 10.90 21.02
N PRO A 383 -7.80 10.01 20.45
CA PRO A 383 -9.18 9.89 20.91
C PRO A 383 -9.28 9.43 22.37
N ILE A 384 -8.31 8.63 22.84
CA ILE A 384 -8.24 8.15 24.23
C ILE A 384 -7.94 9.32 25.17
N LEU A 385 -6.96 10.17 24.82
CA LEU A 385 -6.61 11.35 25.62
C LEU A 385 -7.74 12.37 25.66
N LYS A 386 -8.46 12.53 24.54
CA LYS A 386 -9.61 13.43 24.47
C LYS A 386 -10.75 12.95 25.37
N GLU A 387 -11.12 11.68 25.31
CA GLU A 387 -12.20 11.10 26.14
C GLU A 387 -11.88 11.11 27.64
N THR A 388 -10.60 11.14 28.00
CA THR A 388 -10.13 11.17 29.39
C THR A 388 -9.85 12.58 29.91
N ASP A 389 -10.17 13.62 29.13
CA ASP A 389 -9.86 15.03 29.44
C ASP A 389 -8.36 15.30 29.73
N LEU A 390 -7.47 14.44 29.22
CA LEU A 390 -6.00 14.57 29.34
C LEU A 390 -5.36 15.28 28.14
N TYR A 391 -6.16 15.66 27.15
CA TYR A 391 -5.69 16.30 25.94
C TYR A 391 -5.30 17.77 26.18
N HIS A 392 -4.09 18.14 25.77
CA HIS A 392 -3.63 19.52 25.70
C HIS A 392 -3.38 19.96 24.26
N GLU A 393 -3.69 21.21 23.92
CA GLU A 393 -3.56 21.77 22.57
C GLU A 393 -2.14 21.61 21.97
N TYR A 394 -1.10 21.68 22.80
CA TYR A 394 0.30 21.48 22.37
C TYR A 394 0.61 20.08 21.83
N MET A 395 -0.19 19.06 22.20
CA MET A 395 0.00 17.70 21.69
C MET A 395 -0.28 17.62 20.19
N GLY A 396 -1.22 18.43 19.66
CA GLY A 396 -1.46 18.54 18.23
C GLY A 396 -0.24 19.04 17.46
N ILE A 397 0.44 20.07 17.98
CA ILE A 397 1.69 20.59 17.40
C ILE A 397 2.77 19.52 17.38
N SER A 398 2.93 18.80 18.48
CA SER A 398 3.92 17.73 18.63
C SER A 398 3.71 16.61 17.61
N LEU A 399 2.44 16.26 17.34
CA LEU A 399 2.08 15.26 16.35
C LEU A 399 2.38 15.71 14.91
N VAL A 400 2.04 16.97 14.57
CA VAL A 400 2.34 17.54 13.25
C VAL A 400 3.85 17.60 13.00
N VAL A 401 4.64 17.98 14.02
CA VAL A 401 6.10 17.96 13.95
C VAL A 401 6.62 16.54 13.73
N LEU A 402 6.12 15.56 14.47
CA LEU A 402 6.53 14.16 14.37
C LEU A 402 6.25 13.59 12.96
N ILE A 403 5.07 13.88 12.40
CA ILE A 403 4.72 13.45 11.03
C ILE A 403 5.59 14.17 10.00
N SER A 404 5.85 15.46 10.16
CA SER A 404 6.73 16.24 9.29
C SER A 404 8.17 15.71 9.29
N CYS A 405 8.72 15.38 10.46
CA CYS A 405 10.02 14.74 10.60
C CYS A 405 10.08 13.38 9.90
N THR A 406 8.99 12.60 9.96
CA THR A 406 8.89 11.30 9.28
C THR A 406 8.88 11.46 7.76
N LEU A 407 8.13 12.42 7.23
CA LEU A 407 8.14 12.74 5.81
C LEU A 407 9.51 13.27 5.35
N LEU A 408 10.17 14.10 6.15
CA LEU A 408 11.52 14.58 5.87
C LEU A 408 12.52 13.41 5.81
N LEU A 409 12.44 12.46 6.75
CA LEU A 409 13.26 11.25 6.73
C LEU A 409 13.06 10.46 5.43
N TRP A 410 11.82 10.34 4.95
CA TRP A 410 11.54 9.71 3.66
C TRP A 410 12.19 10.43 2.47
N VAL A 411 12.11 11.77 2.45
CA VAL A 411 12.77 12.59 1.41
C VAL A 411 14.29 12.36 1.44
N VAL A 412 14.90 12.32 2.63
CA VAL A 412 16.33 12.01 2.79
C VAL A 412 16.67 10.61 2.25
N MET A 413 15.84 9.60 2.53
CA MET A 413 16.01 8.25 2.00
C MET A 413 15.95 8.18 0.47
N LEU A 414 15.11 9.02 -0.15
CA LEU A 414 15.00 9.16 -1.59
C LEU A 414 16.21 9.88 -2.19
N ALA A 415 16.60 11.02 -1.62
CA ALA A 415 17.74 11.81 -2.09
C ALA A 415 19.06 11.02 -2.03
N GLY A 416 19.25 10.22 -0.97
CA GLY A 416 20.44 9.40 -0.82
C GLY A 416 20.46 8.10 -1.62
N MET A 417 19.46 7.85 -2.48
CA MET A 417 19.52 6.74 -3.45
C MET A 417 20.75 6.80 -4.35
N SER A 418 21.21 8.00 -4.68
CA SER A 418 22.44 8.22 -5.46
C SER A 418 23.69 7.64 -4.78
N ASN A 419 23.70 7.59 -3.44
CA ASN A 419 24.82 7.13 -2.64
C ASN A 419 24.70 5.66 -2.22
N GLU A 420 23.58 5.02 -2.55
CA GLU A 420 23.31 3.63 -2.19
C GLU A 420 24.16 2.70 -3.08
N VAL A 421 25.08 1.97 -2.46
CA VAL A 421 25.94 1.03 -3.18
C VAL A 421 25.07 -0.15 -3.63
N GLN A 422 24.95 -0.34 -4.94
CA GLN A 422 24.17 -1.47 -5.47
C GLN A 422 24.89 -2.76 -5.12
N LEU A 423 24.25 -3.58 -4.28
CA LEU A 423 24.78 -4.87 -3.84
C LEU A 423 25.10 -5.83 -5.01
N GLU A 424 24.53 -5.58 -6.19
CA GLU A 424 24.82 -6.32 -7.42
C GLU A 424 26.29 -6.16 -7.87
N GLU A 425 26.96 -5.04 -7.58
CA GLU A 425 28.37 -4.81 -7.95
C GLU A 425 29.37 -5.58 -7.06
N GLU A 426 29.03 -5.84 -5.79
CA GLU A 426 29.91 -6.61 -4.88
C GLU A 426 29.89 -8.11 -5.18
N MET A 427 28.80 -8.64 -5.77
CA MET A 427 28.68 -10.07 -6.06
C MET A 427 29.43 -10.51 -7.33
N ASP A 428 29.60 -9.62 -8.31
CA ASP A 428 30.31 -9.94 -9.57
C ASP A 428 31.84 -9.96 -9.40
N CYS A 429 32.38 -9.43 -8.30
CA CYS A 429 33.83 -9.36 -8.07
C CYS A 429 34.43 -10.58 -7.37
N THR A 430 33.60 -11.54 -6.96
CA THR A 430 34.06 -12.82 -6.39
C THR A 430 33.41 -13.97 -7.15
N GLU A 431 33.61 -14.02 -8.46
CA GLU A 431 33.81 -15.35 -9.04
C GLU A 431 34.95 -15.97 -8.23
N PRO A 432 34.73 -17.10 -7.52
CA PRO A 432 35.87 -17.84 -7.01
C PRO A 432 36.75 -18.03 -8.23
N VAL A 433 38.01 -17.61 -8.14
CA VAL A 433 39.01 -17.94 -9.15
C VAL A 433 39.03 -19.46 -9.16
N VAL A 434 38.18 -20.08 -9.98
CA VAL A 434 38.22 -21.50 -10.25
C VAL A 434 39.60 -21.62 -10.83
N PRO A 435 40.57 -22.22 -10.11
CA PRO A 435 41.90 -22.33 -10.63
C PRO A 435 41.71 -23.03 -11.96
N LYS A 436 41.97 -22.31 -13.07
CA LYS A 436 41.82 -22.87 -14.43
C LYS A 436 42.45 -24.24 -14.32
N PRO A 437 41.68 -25.34 -14.52
CA PRO A 437 42.23 -26.67 -14.32
C PRO A 437 43.51 -26.66 -15.10
N LYS A 438 44.66 -26.85 -14.42
CA LYS A 438 45.96 -26.86 -15.08
C LYS A 438 45.73 -27.77 -16.26
N LYS A 439 45.74 -27.20 -17.48
CA LYS A 439 45.61 -27.98 -18.69
C LYS A 439 46.72 -28.99 -18.52
N LYS A 440 46.37 -30.23 -18.13
CA LYS A 440 47.28 -31.35 -18.30
C LYS A 440 47.61 -31.19 -19.76
N ARG A 441 48.88 -30.89 -20.07
CA ARG A 441 49.37 -31.00 -21.43
C ARG A 441 48.97 -32.42 -21.80
N GLU A 442 47.84 -32.57 -22.47
CA GLU A 442 47.56 -33.78 -23.23
C GLU A 442 48.80 -33.88 -24.09
N LYS A 443 49.60 -34.93 -23.83
CA LYS A 443 50.71 -35.26 -24.71
C LYS A 443 50.09 -35.20 -26.10
N PHE A 444 50.57 -34.28 -26.93
CA PHE A 444 50.20 -34.24 -28.34
C PHE A 444 50.47 -35.64 -28.87
N VAL A 445 49.41 -36.45 -28.99
CA VAL A 445 49.49 -37.75 -29.65
C VAL A 445 49.58 -37.37 -31.12
N PHE A 446 50.80 -37.41 -31.64
CA PHE A 446 51.06 -37.22 -33.07
C PHE A 446 50.38 -38.37 -33.80
N TRP A 447 49.24 -38.07 -34.43
CA TRP A 447 48.59 -39.02 -35.32
C TRP A 447 49.31 -38.98 -36.65
N HIS A 448 50.14 -39.99 -36.94
CA HIS A 448 50.62 -40.22 -38.29
C HIS A 448 49.53 -40.94 -39.07
N ARG A 449 48.93 -40.26 -40.05
CA ARG A 449 48.08 -40.95 -41.04
C ARG A 449 48.98 -41.79 -41.94
N ASN A 450 48.74 -43.09 -41.96
CA ASN A 450 49.33 -43.94 -42.98
C ASN A 450 48.64 -43.70 -44.33
N LYS A 451 49.26 -44.11 -45.45
CA LYS A 451 48.74 -43.88 -46.82
C LYS A 451 47.32 -44.45 -47.09
N VAL A 452 46.78 -45.25 -46.17
CA VAL A 452 45.44 -45.86 -46.25
C VAL A 452 44.37 -45.05 -45.47
N GLY A 453 44.74 -43.94 -44.82
CA GLY A 453 43.80 -43.02 -44.16
C GLY A 453 43.39 -43.40 -42.74
N GLU A 454 43.78 -44.57 -42.24
CA GLU A 454 43.59 -44.94 -40.84
C GLU A 454 44.56 -44.18 -39.92
N GLY A 455 44.01 -43.57 -38.86
CA GLY A 455 44.80 -42.96 -37.80
C GLY A 455 45.28 -44.05 -36.86
N VAL A 456 46.60 -44.28 -36.82
CA VAL A 456 47.22 -45.25 -35.91
C VAL A 456 47.98 -44.47 -34.84
N THR A 457 47.82 -44.84 -33.58
CA THR A 457 48.54 -44.18 -32.48
C THR A 457 50.01 -44.64 -32.45
N ALA A 458 50.93 -43.78 -32.02
CA ALA A 458 52.36 -44.14 -31.94
C ALA A 458 52.64 -45.40 -31.10
N VAL A 459 51.82 -45.64 -30.08
CA VAL A 459 51.88 -46.84 -29.22
C VAL A 459 51.57 -48.11 -30.02
N GLU A 460 50.58 -48.03 -30.90
CA GLU A 460 50.14 -49.14 -31.75
C GLU A 460 51.17 -49.44 -32.86
N LEU A 461 51.83 -48.39 -33.37
CA LEU A 461 52.97 -48.53 -34.28
C LEU A 461 54.16 -49.23 -33.61
N THR A 462 54.49 -48.86 -32.36
CA THR A 462 55.58 -49.50 -31.62
C THR A 462 55.25 -50.97 -31.28
N ALA A 463 53.97 -51.28 -31.05
CA ALA A 463 53.52 -52.66 -30.84
C ALA A 463 53.64 -53.50 -32.11
N ARG A 464 53.31 -52.94 -33.29
CA ARG A 464 53.47 -53.62 -34.59
C ARG A 464 54.94 -53.85 -34.94
N GLU A 465 55.82 -52.89 -34.69
CA GLU A 465 57.27 -53.07 -34.90
C GLU A 465 57.83 -54.19 -34.01
N ARG A 466 57.45 -54.24 -32.72
CA ARG A 466 57.89 -55.34 -31.84
C ARG A 466 57.41 -56.70 -32.31
N ALA A 467 56.16 -56.79 -32.79
CA ALA A 467 55.61 -58.03 -33.32
C ALA A 467 56.36 -58.52 -34.58
N LEU A 468 56.84 -57.59 -35.41
CA LEU A 468 57.63 -57.91 -36.60
C LEU A 468 59.06 -58.35 -36.26
N THR A 469 59.65 -57.85 -35.16
CA THR A 469 61.00 -58.27 -34.73
C THR A 469 61.03 -59.61 -33.97
N THR A 470 59.89 -60.19 -33.66
CA THR A 470 59.77 -61.52 -33.02
C THR A 470 59.62 -62.69 -33.99
N PHE A 471 59.71 -62.43 -35.29
CA PHE A 471 59.93 -63.42 -36.34
C PHE A 471 61.33 -63.22 -36.93
#